data_AF-A0A848H5X3-F1
#
_entry.id   AF-A0A848H5X3-F1
#
_cell.length_a   1.000
_cell.length_b   1.000
_cell.length_c   1.000
_cell.angle_alpha   90.00
_cell.angle_beta   90.00
_cell.angle_gamma   90.00
#
_symmetry.space_group_name_H-M   'P 1'
#
loop_
_entity.id
_entity.type
_entity.pdbx_description
1 polymer ?
#
loop_
_entity_poly.entity_id
_entity_poly.type
_entity_poly.pdbx_seq_one_letter_code
_entity_poly.pdbx_strand_id
1 'polypeptide(L)'
;MIAALLRSVVLALLATGMAGCVATKYDTIPYDTPRPAELAELSGCSDAARNRNEPCVALVRASDWQTLTDIEVDANQAWRIELPKNQRWFDASRISSPLDGEPGSDQMNTAADWKRMPGAPWFALAVGVAAKAGDEVQGQAVRNLPGSRDVGFIFRPTRAGTLVFFPNDAIPPTGSHYFYGNNGGQIWVKLTRLQ
;
A
#
# COMPACT_ATOMS: atom_id res chain seq x y z
N MET A 1 64.45 34.11 4.07
CA MET A 1 63.47 33.92 5.18
C MET A 1 62.05 34.41 4.79
N ILE A 2 61.50 33.97 3.65
CA ILE A 2 60.14 34.39 3.21
C ILE A 2 59.30 33.19 2.69
N ALA A 3 59.90 32.02 2.48
CA ALA A 3 59.20 30.85 1.92
C ALA A 3 58.45 29.98 2.95
N ALA A 4 58.67 30.17 4.26
CA ALA A 4 58.09 29.33 5.31
C ALA A 4 56.74 29.85 5.83
N LEU A 5 56.39 31.12 5.61
CA LEU A 5 55.15 31.71 6.14
C LEU A 5 53.93 31.53 5.22
N LEU A 6 54.12 31.21 3.93
CA LEU A 6 53.00 31.03 3.00
C LEU A 6 52.33 29.65 3.05
N ARG A 7 53.00 28.62 3.61
CA ARG A 7 52.42 27.26 3.68
C ARG A 7 51.38 27.09 4.78
N SER A 8 51.44 27.90 5.84
CA SER A 8 50.55 27.76 7.01
C SER A 8 49.22 28.50 6.85
N VAL A 9 49.14 29.51 5.98
CA VAL A 9 47.91 30.29 5.76
C VAL A 9 46.95 29.58 4.79
N VAL A 10 47.48 28.83 3.82
CA VAL A 10 46.65 28.08 2.87
C VAL A 10 45.94 26.88 3.52
N LEU A 11 46.51 26.29 4.57
CA LEU A 11 45.91 25.14 5.25
C LEU A 11 44.76 25.54 6.20
N ALA A 12 44.75 26.77 6.73
CA ALA A 12 43.69 27.25 7.61
C ALA A 12 42.42 27.68 6.86
N LEU A 13 42.53 28.04 5.57
CA LEU A 13 41.41 28.49 4.74
C LEU A 13 40.61 27.34 4.10
N LEU A 14 41.14 26.11 4.10
CA LEU A 14 40.42 24.93 3.62
C LEU A 14 39.55 24.26 4.70
N ALA A 15 39.72 24.62 5.97
CA ALA A 15 38.97 24.03 7.08
C ALA A 15 37.61 24.69 7.34
N THR A 16 37.36 25.90 6.82
CA THR A 16 36.09 26.63 7.04
C THR A 16 35.07 26.46 5.91
N GLY A 17 35.43 25.75 4.83
CA GLY A 17 34.55 25.49 3.68
C GLY A 17 33.55 24.33 3.87
N MET A 18 33.63 23.60 4.99
CA MET A 18 32.71 22.49 5.30
C MET A 18 31.67 22.90 6.35
N ALA A 19 31.06 24.08 6.19
CA ALA A 19 29.76 24.34 6.79
C ALA A 19 28.76 23.48 5.99
N GLY A 20 28.61 22.24 6.46
CA GLY A 20 27.87 21.19 5.81
C GLY A 20 26.47 21.63 5.41
N CYS A 21 26.04 21.18 4.24
CA CYS A 21 24.64 20.99 3.98
C CYS A 21 24.10 20.10 5.10
N VAL A 22 23.44 20.71 6.10
CA VAL A 22 22.56 19.96 6.97
C VAL A 22 21.52 19.37 6.03
N ALA A 23 21.62 18.07 5.76
CA ALA A 23 20.57 17.35 5.06
C ALA A 23 19.36 17.42 5.98
N THR A 24 18.48 18.39 5.75
CA THR A 24 17.20 18.47 6.40
C THR A 24 16.43 17.22 5.97
N LYS A 25 16.38 16.23 6.86
CA LYS A 25 15.49 15.09 6.67
C LYS A 25 14.08 15.62 6.83
N TYR A 26 13.37 15.77 5.73
CA TYR A 26 11.94 16.03 5.76
C TYR A 26 11.25 14.72 6.13
N ASP A 27 10.71 14.64 7.34
CA ASP A 27 9.82 13.54 7.70
C ASP A 27 8.53 13.69 6.91
N THR A 28 8.14 12.61 6.23
CA THR A 28 6.88 12.61 5.48
C THR A 28 5.73 12.51 6.48
N ILE A 29 4.79 13.45 6.41
CA ILE A 29 3.57 13.43 7.22
C ILE A 29 2.54 12.56 6.50
N PRO A 30 2.04 11.47 7.14
CA PRO A 30 0.97 10.66 6.57
C PRO A 30 -0.28 11.49 6.26
N TYR A 31 -0.92 11.21 5.13
CA TYR A 31 -2.18 11.84 4.75
C TYR A 31 -3.09 10.84 4.04
N ASP A 32 -4.38 11.14 4.05
CA ASP A 32 -5.38 10.36 3.34
C ASP A 32 -5.41 10.76 1.87
N THR A 33 -5.29 9.79 0.95
CA THR A 33 -5.45 10.08 -0.47
C THR A 33 -6.89 10.54 -0.71
N PRO A 34 -7.12 11.72 -1.31
CA PRO A 34 -8.46 12.19 -1.64
C PRO A 34 -9.08 11.27 -2.68
N ARG A 35 -10.41 11.23 -2.73
CA ARG A 35 -11.12 10.45 -3.73
C ARG A 35 -10.75 10.91 -5.15
N PRO A 36 -10.25 10.03 -6.02
CA PRO A 36 -9.93 10.37 -7.41
C PRO A 36 -11.14 10.90 -8.16
N ALA A 37 -10.96 11.89 -9.02
CA ALA A 37 -12.04 12.56 -9.74
C ALA A 37 -12.80 11.59 -10.66
N GLU A 38 -12.10 10.63 -11.27
CA GLU A 38 -12.68 9.58 -12.10
C GLU A 38 -13.60 8.61 -11.32
N LEU A 39 -13.53 8.64 -9.98
CA LEU A 39 -14.39 7.85 -9.11
C LEU A 39 -15.53 8.66 -8.49
N ALA A 40 -15.60 9.99 -8.68
CA ALA A 40 -16.49 10.88 -7.92
C ALA A 40 -17.97 10.46 -7.99
N GLU A 41 -18.43 10.07 -9.18
CA GLU A 41 -19.84 9.73 -9.45
C GLU A 41 -20.23 8.29 -9.06
N LEU A 42 -19.26 7.44 -8.72
CA LEU A 42 -19.57 6.06 -8.31
C LEU A 42 -20.20 6.04 -6.91
N SER A 43 -21.11 5.10 -6.67
CA SER A 43 -21.60 4.87 -5.31
C SER A 43 -20.61 4.00 -4.53
N GLY A 44 -20.67 4.11 -3.20
CA GLY A 44 -19.98 3.16 -2.32
C GLY A 44 -20.48 1.74 -2.56
N CYS A 45 -19.58 0.77 -2.43
CA CYS A 45 -19.96 -0.63 -2.56
C CYS A 45 -20.99 -1.02 -1.50
N SER A 46 -22.10 -1.58 -1.96
CA SER A 46 -23.22 -2.07 -1.16
C SER A 46 -23.89 -3.24 -1.90
N ASP A 47 -24.73 -4.01 -1.20
CA ASP A 47 -25.53 -5.09 -1.81
C ASP A 47 -26.32 -4.63 -3.06
N ALA A 48 -26.72 -3.36 -3.12
CA ALA A 48 -27.42 -2.80 -4.27
C ALA A 48 -26.54 -2.71 -5.53
N ALA A 49 -25.26 -2.37 -5.37
CA ALA A 49 -24.30 -2.33 -6.47
C ALA A 49 -24.00 -3.75 -7.01
N ARG A 50 -23.95 -4.75 -6.11
CA ARG A 50 -23.78 -6.17 -6.46
C ARG A 50 -24.85 -6.67 -7.43
N ASN A 51 -26.12 -6.34 -7.16
CA ASN A 51 -27.25 -6.89 -7.90
C ASN A 51 -27.40 -6.31 -9.32
N ARG A 52 -26.83 -5.14 -9.60
CA ARG A 52 -26.95 -4.47 -10.91
C ARG A 52 -25.73 -4.64 -11.82
N ASN A 53 -24.72 -5.40 -11.38
CA ASN A 53 -23.40 -5.45 -12.05
C ASN A 53 -22.79 -4.05 -12.26
N GLU A 54 -23.16 -3.08 -11.42
CA GLU A 54 -22.68 -1.71 -11.52
C GLU A 54 -21.30 -1.61 -10.85
N PRO A 55 -20.37 -0.82 -11.41
CA PRO A 55 -19.13 -0.53 -10.73
C PRO A 55 -19.41 0.25 -9.45
N CYS A 56 -18.66 -0.06 -8.39
CA CYS A 56 -18.73 0.65 -7.11
C CYS A 56 -17.34 0.99 -6.60
N VAL A 57 -17.27 1.84 -5.57
CA VAL A 57 -16.01 2.21 -4.92
C VAL A 57 -15.95 1.69 -3.48
N ALA A 58 -14.79 1.17 -3.09
CA ALA A 58 -14.44 0.85 -1.72
C ALA A 58 -13.32 1.77 -1.24
N LEU A 59 -13.43 2.25 0.00
CA LEU A 59 -12.36 2.98 0.69
C LEU A 59 -11.56 2.00 1.54
N VAL A 60 -10.27 1.87 1.29
CA VAL A 60 -9.36 0.96 2.01
C VAL A 60 -8.38 1.79 2.84
N ARG A 61 -8.19 1.43 4.11
CA ARG A 61 -7.26 2.12 5.01
C ARG A 61 -6.07 1.23 5.35
N ALA A 62 -4.89 1.84 5.41
CA ALA A 62 -3.65 1.11 5.72
C ALA A 62 -3.58 0.63 7.17
N SER A 63 -4.21 1.38 8.08
CA SER A 63 -4.25 1.10 9.51
C SER A 63 -5.24 -0.01 9.88
N ASP A 64 -6.16 -0.36 8.97
CA ASP A 64 -7.13 -1.40 9.22
C ASP A 64 -6.46 -2.76 9.00
N TRP A 65 -6.64 -3.69 9.94
CA TRP A 65 -6.23 -5.09 9.75
C TRP A 65 -6.78 -5.65 8.43
N GLN A 66 -8.04 -5.34 8.15
CA GLN A 66 -8.66 -5.52 6.85
C GLN A 66 -9.81 -4.54 6.71
N THR A 67 -9.95 -3.96 5.53
CA THR A 67 -11.15 -3.22 5.14
C THR A 67 -12.16 -4.23 4.60
N LEU A 68 -13.27 -4.38 5.32
CA LEU A 68 -14.43 -5.12 4.84
C LEU A 68 -15.13 -4.29 3.76
N THR A 69 -15.45 -4.92 2.63
CA THR A 69 -16.42 -4.35 1.70
C THR A 69 -17.78 -4.96 2.01
N ASP A 70 -18.87 -4.23 1.76
CA ASP A 70 -20.24 -4.80 1.84
C ASP A 70 -20.57 -5.68 0.61
N ILE A 71 -19.56 -6.31 0.00
CA ILE A 71 -19.71 -7.18 -1.16
C ILE A 71 -19.54 -8.62 -0.73
N GLU A 72 -20.65 -9.36 -0.73
CA GLU A 72 -20.63 -10.82 -0.73
C GLU A 72 -20.31 -11.34 -2.14
N VAL A 73 -19.38 -12.29 -2.22
CA VAL A 73 -18.94 -12.93 -3.45
C VAL A 73 -19.18 -14.43 -3.41
N ASP A 74 -19.42 -15.02 -4.58
CA ASP A 74 -19.49 -16.46 -4.78
C ASP A 74 -18.15 -17.00 -5.29
N ALA A 75 -17.87 -18.27 -5.00
CA ALA A 75 -16.70 -18.95 -5.54
C ALA A 75 -16.65 -18.86 -7.08
N ASN A 76 -15.47 -18.59 -7.62
CA ASN A 76 -15.14 -18.42 -9.04
C ASN A 76 -15.75 -17.20 -9.74
N GLN A 77 -16.57 -16.40 -9.06
CA GLN A 77 -17.12 -15.16 -9.61
C GLN A 77 -16.01 -14.16 -9.91
N ALA A 78 -15.90 -13.70 -11.16
CA ALA A 78 -14.84 -12.76 -11.51
C ALA A 78 -15.16 -11.34 -11.09
N TRP A 79 -14.15 -10.68 -10.53
CA TRP A 79 -14.17 -9.28 -10.18
C TRP A 79 -12.98 -8.57 -10.79
N ARG A 80 -13.23 -7.46 -11.46
CA ARG A 80 -12.18 -6.53 -11.86
C ARG A 80 -11.97 -5.53 -10.73
N ILE A 81 -10.72 -5.41 -10.32
CA ILE A 81 -10.25 -4.53 -9.27
C ILE A 81 -9.34 -3.50 -9.94
N GLU A 82 -9.73 -2.24 -9.87
CA GLU A 82 -9.01 -1.14 -10.50
C GLU A 82 -8.55 -0.16 -9.42
N LEU A 83 -7.25 0.09 -9.38
CA LEU A 83 -6.66 1.09 -8.50
C LEU A 83 -6.27 2.32 -9.34
N PRO A 84 -6.97 3.46 -9.18
CA PRO A 84 -6.55 4.73 -9.75
C PRO A 84 -5.08 5.06 -9.46
N LYS A 85 -4.46 5.79 -10.38
CA LYS A 85 -3.05 6.18 -10.28
C LYS A 85 -2.81 7.17 -9.14
N ASN A 86 -1.55 7.28 -8.72
CA ASN A 86 -1.05 8.27 -7.76
C ASN A 86 -1.61 8.17 -6.33
N GLN A 87 -2.35 7.12 -6.00
CA GLN A 87 -2.77 6.85 -4.62
C GLN A 87 -1.62 6.30 -3.79
N ARG A 88 -1.59 6.66 -2.51
CA ARG A 88 -0.49 6.34 -1.61
C ARG A 88 -1.02 5.97 -0.23
N TRP A 89 -0.24 5.14 0.46
CA TRP A 89 -0.35 4.89 1.89
C TRP A 89 1.05 4.80 2.51
N PHE A 90 1.11 4.68 3.83
CA PHE A 90 2.33 4.88 4.60
C PHE A 90 2.58 3.75 5.58
N ASP A 91 3.81 3.23 5.60
CA ASP A 91 4.37 2.45 6.71
C ASP A 91 5.21 3.41 7.57
N ALA A 92 4.69 3.80 8.73
CA ALA A 92 5.22 4.92 9.51
C ALA A 92 5.40 6.19 8.64
N SER A 93 6.64 6.56 8.31
CA SER A 93 6.96 7.71 7.46
C SER A 93 7.35 7.34 6.02
N ARG A 94 7.34 6.04 5.67
CA ARG A 94 7.68 5.55 4.34
C ARG A 94 6.47 5.61 3.44
N ILE A 95 6.61 6.20 2.27
CA ILE A 95 5.57 6.24 1.25
C ILE A 95 5.61 4.93 0.47
N SER A 96 4.47 4.26 0.34
CA SER A 96 4.31 3.09 -0.51
C SER A 96 3.23 3.29 -1.58
N SER A 97 3.47 2.70 -2.76
CA SER A 97 2.48 2.55 -3.82
C SER A 97 1.63 1.32 -3.50
N PRO A 98 0.30 1.39 -3.34
CA PRO A 98 -0.49 0.20 -3.05
C PRO A 98 -0.45 -0.83 -4.19
N LEU A 99 -0.18 -0.42 -5.42
CA LEU A 99 -0.11 -1.35 -6.55
C LEU A 99 1.22 -2.11 -6.59
N ASP A 100 2.32 -1.42 -6.29
CA ASP A 100 3.67 -1.95 -6.44
C ASP A 100 4.26 -2.44 -5.11
N GLY A 101 3.68 -1.97 -4.00
CA GLY A 101 4.24 -2.05 -2.66
C GLY A 101 5.60 -1.36 -2.57
N GLU A 102 6.44 -1.91 -1.71
CA GLU A 102 7.84 -1.54 -1.58
C GLU A 102 8.75 -2.77 -1.42
N PRO A 103 10.02 -2.68 -1.82
CA PRO A 103 10.97 -3.78 -1.69
C PRO A 103 11.35 -4.12 -0.24
N GLY A 104 10.99 -3.26 0.72
CA GLY A 104 11.42 -3.36 2.11
C GLY A 104 12.85 -2.87 2.34
N SER A 105 13.18 -2.59 3.59
CA SER A 105 14.58 -2.37 4.02
C SER A 105 15.25 -3.70 4.37
N ASP A 106 16.58 -3.71 4.55
CA ASP A 106 17.32 -4.89 5.01
C ASP A 106 16.75 -5.46 6.31
N GLN A 107 16.36 -4.58 7.24
CA GLN A 107 15.72 -4.97 8.49
C GLN A 107 14.36 -5.63 8.26
N MET A 108 13.49 -5.06 7.42
CA MET A 108 12.21 -5.69 7.09
C MET A 108 12.42 -7.05 6.43
N ASN A 109 13.38 -7.14 5.51
CA ASN A 109 13.65 -8.37 4.77
C ASN A 109 14.30 -9.47 5.62
N THR A 110 14.90 -9.13 6.77
CA THR A 110 15.30 -10.14 7.78
C THR A 110 14.07 -10.83 8.39
N ALA A 111 12.92 -10.14 8.42
CA ALA A 111 11.63 -10.67 8.86
C ALA A 111 10.67 -10.90 7.68
N ALA A 112 11.17 -11.22 6.49
CA ALA A 112 10.35 -11.40 5.29
C ALA A 112 9.24 -12.46 5.45
N ASP A 113 9.49 -13.48 6.26
CA ASP A 113 8.52 -14.55 6.55
C ASP A 113 7.36 -14.08 7.43
N TRP A 114 7.44 -12.87 8.00
CA TRP A 114 6.36 -12.27 8.76
C TRP A 114 5.36 -11.54 7.85
N LYS A 115 5.64 -11.37 6.56
CA LYS A 115 4.64 -10.80 5.64
C LYS A 115 3.37 -11.63 5.66
N ARG A 116 2.22 -10.95 5.76
CA ARG A 116 0.91 -11.58 5.62
C ARG A 116 0.77 -12.39 4.33
N MET A 117 1.39 -11.94 3.25
CA MET A 117 1.50 -12.66 1.98
C MET A 117 2.98 -12.83 1.62
N PRO A 118 3.54 -14.02 1.89
CA PRO A 118 4.86 -14.39 1.40
C PRO A 118 4.94 -14.26 -0.13
N GLY A 119 6.06 -13.77 -0.64
CA GLY A 119 6.30 -13.59 -2.09
C GLY A 119 5.69 -12.34 -2.73
N ALA A 120 4.85 -11.57 -2.03
CA ALA A 120 4.42 -10.24 -2.49
C ALA A 120 5.31 -9.12 -1.91
N PRO A 121 5.42 -7.95 -2.56
CA PRO A 121 6.09 -6.78 -2.01
C PRO A 121 5.47 -6.34 -0.69
N TRP A 122 6.26 -5.72 0.18
CA TRP A 122 5.74 -5.13 1.41
C TRP A 122 4.72 -4.06 1.07
N PHE A 123 3.64 -3.99 1.86
CA PHE A 123 2.67 -2.92 1.72
C PHE A 123 2.02 -2.84 0.32
N ALA A 124 2.03 -3.93 -0.45
CA ALA A 124 1.20 -4.07 -1.63
C ALA A 124 -0.26 -4.32 -1.20
N LEU A 125 -1.21 -3.77 -1.94
CA LEU A 125 -2.63 -4.01 -1.74
C LEU A 125 -2.94 -5.47 -2.05
N ALA A 126 -3.58 -6.13 -1.10
CA ALA A 126 -4.10 -7.47 -1.26
C ALA A 126 -5.62 -7.44 -1.32
N VAL A 127 -6.18 -8.43 -2.00
CA VAL A 127 -7.60 -8.77 -1.97
C VAL A 127 -7.79 -10.21 -1.50
N GLY A 128 -8.82 -10.47 -0.71
CA GLY A 128 -9.20 -11.82 -0.31
C GLY A 128 -10.68 -11.94 0.03
N VAL A 129 -11.07 -13.08 0.58
CA VAL A 129 -12.45 -13.33 1.04
C VAL A 129 -12.45 -13.76 2.49
N ALA A 130 -13.16 -13.02 3.34
CA ALA A 130 -13.37 -13.34 4.74
C ALA A 130 -14.70 -14.10 4.93
N ALA A 131 -14.72 -15.09 5.82
CA ALA A 131 -15.99 -15.72 6.22
C ALA A 131 -16.69 -14.90 7.31
N LYS A 132 -15.90 -14.23 8.16
CA LYS A 132 -16.35 -13.29 9.20
C LYS A 132 -15.40 -12.11 9.33
N ALA A 133 -15.91 -11.01 9.87
CA ALA A 133 -15.12 -9.84 10.22
C ALA A 133 -13.96 -10.23 11.18
N GLY A 134 -12.74 -9.87 10.82
CA GLY A 134 -11.54 -10.11 11.61
C GLY A 134 -10.82 -11.43 11.33
N ASP A 135 -11.40 -12.33 10.52
CA ASP A 135 -10.74 -13.58 10.13
C ASP A 135 -9.39 -13.30 9.44
N GLU A 136 -8.42 -14.17 9.66
CA GLU A 136 -7.24 -14.20 8.79
C GLU A 136 -7.64 -14.68 7.40
N VAL A 137 -7.14 -13.99 6.38
CA VAL A 137 -7.53 -14.22 4.99
C VAL A 137 -6.29 -14.47 4.15
N GLN A 138 -6.31 -15.58 3.41
CA GLN A 138 -5.40 -15.79 2.30
C GLN A 138 -5.80 -14.86 1.15
N GLY A 139 -4.90 -13.92 0.83
CA GLY A 139 -5.13 -12.94 -0.21
C GLY A 139 -4.33 -13.19 -1.48
N GLN A 140 -4.60 -12.37 -2.49
CA GLN A 140 -3.79 -12.22 -3.69
C GLN A 140 -3.38 -10.76 -3.81
N ALA A 141 -2.10 -10.51 -4.11
CA ALA A 141 -1.62 -9.17 -4.39
C ALA A 141 -2.30 -8.60 -5.65
N VAL A 142 -2.92 -7.45 -5.50
CA VAL A 142 -3.46 -6.66 -6.60
C VAL A 142 -2.28 -6.12 -7.41
N ARG A 143 -2.20 -6.51 -8.68
CA ARG A 143 -1.14 -6.10 -9.59
C ARG A 143 -1.70 -5.85 -10.98
N ASN A 144 -1.09 -4.95 -11.73
CA ASN A 144 -1.44 -4.77 -13.13
C ASN A 144 -1.19 -6.07 -13.90
N LEU A 145 -2.10 -6.42 -14.81
CA LEU A 145 -1.90 -7.51 -15.73
C LEU A 145 -0.75 -7.18 -16.69
N PRO A 146 0.26 -8.07 -16.86
CA PRO A 146 1.35 -7.85 -17.80
C PRO A 146 0.83 -7.58 -19.22
N GLY A 147 1.26 -6.46 -19.83
CA GLY A 147 0.87 -6.09 -21.19
C GLY A 147 -0.55 -5.54 -21.35
N SER A 148 -1.32 -5.38 -20.28
CA SER A 148 -2.66 -4.77 -20.35
C SER A 148 -2.57 -3.25 -20.50
N ARG A 149 -3.28 -2.70 -21.48
CA ARG A 149 -3.54 -1.25 -21.58
C ARG A 149 -4.56 -0.79 -20.54
N ASP A 150 -5.43 -1.72 -20.11
CA ASP A 150 -6.44 -1.49 -19.08
C ASP A 150 -5.82 -1.76 -17.72
N VAL A 151 -5.82 -0.73 -16.86
CA VAL A 151 -5.34 -0.82 -15.48
C VAL A 151 -6.35 -1.63 -14.67
N GLY A 152 -6.03 -2.89 -14.35
CA GLY A 152 -6.90 -3.69 -13.51
C GLY A 152 -6.39 -5.11 -13.26
N PHE A 153 -6.67 -5.62 -12.07
CA PHE A 153 -6.44 -7.00 -11.65
C PHE A 153 -7.75 -7.78 -11.72
N ILE A 154 -7.75 -9.00 -12.26
CA ILE A 154 -8.92 -9.88 -12.22
C ILE A 154 -8.75 -10.83 -11.04
N PHE A 155 -9.64 -10.68 -10.06
CA PHE A 155 -9.73 -11.57 -8.91
C PHE A 155 -10.83 -12.61 -9.13
N ARG A 156 -10.54 -13.87 -8.82
CA ARG A 156 -11.52 -14.95 -8.73
C ARG A 156 -11.40 -15.60 -7.36
N PRO A 157 -12.38 -15.41 -6.46
CA PRO A 157 -12.35 -16.00 -5.14
C PRO A 157 -12.51 -17.52 -5.24
N THR A 158 -11.85 -18.26 -4.37
CA THR A 158 -11.95 -19.73 -4.33
C THR A 158 -13.09 -20.22 -3.43
N ARG A 159 -13.68 -19.32 -2.64
CA ARG A 159 -14.77 -19.57 -1.70
C ARG A 159 -15.75 -18.41 -1.68
N ALA A 160 -16.96 -18.65 -1.19
CA ALA A 160 -17.93 -17.60 -0.93
C ALA A 160 -17.63 -16.85 0.38
N GLY A 161 -18.10 -15.61 0.48
CA GLY A 161 -18.01 -14.75 1.67
C GLY A 161 -17.81 -13.28 1.32
N THR A 162 -17.36 -12.49 2.29
CA THR A 162 -17.19 -11.04 2.12
C THR A 162 -15.86 -10.73 1.47
N LEU A 163 -15.85 -9.91 0.40
CA LEU A 163 -14.63 -9.42 -0.24
C LEU A 163 -13.94 -8.40 0.69
N VAL A 164 -12.62 -8.56 0.89
CA VAL A 164 -11.83 -7.72 1.79
C VAL A 164 -10.54 -7.25 1.14
N PHE A 165 -10.04 -6.11 1.61
CA PHE A 165 -8.76 -5.54 1.20
C PHE A 165 -7.86 -5.28 2.40
N PHE A 166 -6.54 -5.42 2.22
CA PHE A 166 -5.57 -5.16 3.28
C PHE A 166 -4.18 -4.85 2.71
N PRO A 167 -3.33 -4.07 3.40
CA PRO A 167 -1.90 -4.00 3.10
C PRO A 167 -1.20 -5.31 3.43
N ASN A 168 -0.24 -5.69 2.58
CA ASN A 168 0.68 -6.78 2.84
C ASN A 168 1.76 -6.39 3.85
N ASP A 169 1.38 -6.29 5.11
CA ASP A 169 2.27 -5.90 6.20
C ASP A 169 2.68 -7.10 7.07
N ALA A 170 3.55 -6.86 8.05
CA ALA A 170 4.05 -7.87 8.96
C ALA A 170 2.95 -8.35 9.93
N ILE A 171 2.95 -9.66 10.16
CA ILE A 171 2.26 -10.35 11.24
C ILE A 171 3.37 -11.08 12.02
N PRO A 172 3.66 -10.68 13.27
CA PRO A 172 4.63 -11.39 14.08
C PRO A 172 4.10 -12.80 14.39
N PRO A 173 4.96 -13.77 14.74
CA PRO A 173 4.55 -15.14 15.07
C PRO A 173 3.51 -15.26 16.19
N THR A 174 3.35 -14.20 17.00
CA THR A 174 2.32 -14.10 18.05
C THR A 174 0.91 -13.80 17.50
N GLY A 175 0.80 -13.46 16.22
CA GLY A 175 -0.47 -13.14 15.55
C GLY A 175 -1.01 -11.74 15.84
N SER A 176 -0.24 -10.84 16.47
CA SER A 176 -0.73 -9.49 16.78
C SER A 176 -0.75 -8.59 15.55
N HIS A 177 -1.77 -7.74 15.40
CA HIS A 177 -1.85 -6.75 14.32
C HIS A 177 -1.03 -5.48 14.63
N TYR A 178 0.03 -5.60 15.42
CA TYR A 178 0.76 -4.46 15.99
C TYR A 178 1.31 -3.51 14.92
N PHE A 179 1.87 -4.06 13.83
CA PHE A 179 2.46 -3.28 12.73
C PHE A 179 1.43 -2.46 11.95
N TYR A 180 0.15 -2.84 12.00
CA TYR A 180 -0.91 -2.02 11.39
C TYR A 180 -1.16 -0.72 12.19
N GLY A 181 -0.73 -0.66 13.45
CA GLY A 181 -0.92 0.52 14.30
C GLY A 181 -0.09 1.75 13.90
N ASN A 182 1.02 1.56 13.17
CA ASN A 182 1.84 2.65 12.63
C ASN A 182 1.61 2.91 11.13
N ASN A 183 0.63 2.23 10.54
CA ASN A 183 0.25 2.44 9.14
C ASN A 183 -0.65 3.66 9.01
N GLY A 184 -0.51 4.39 7.90
CA GLY A 184 -1.25 5.62 7.66
C GLY A 184 -1.78 5.74 6.24
N GLY A 185 -2.78 6.60 6.08
CA GLY A 185 -3.40 6.91 4.79
C GLY A 185 -4.49 5.92 4.37
N GLN A 186 -5.15 6.30 3.29
CA GLN A 186 -6.27 5.57 2.70
C GLN A 186 -6.21 5.66 1.17
N ILE A 187 -6.87 4.72 0.51
CA ILE A 187 -6.96 4.60 -0.94
C ILE A 187 -8.37 4.20 -1.37
N TRP A 188 -8.70 4.43 -2.63
CA TRP A 188 -9.98 4.14 -3.24
C TRP A 188 -9.81 3.08 -4.31
N VAL A 189 -10.62 2.03 -4.25
CA VAL A 189 -10.59 0.91 -5.18
C VAL A 189 -11.91 0.84 -5.91
N LYS A 190 -11.87 0.77 -7.23
CA LYS A 190 -13.06 0.54 -8.06
C LYS A 190 -13.23 -0.96 -8.27
N LEU A 191 -14.44 -1.44 -8.05
CA LEU A 191 -14.81 -2.85 -8.14
C LEU A 191 -15.90 -3.01 -9.18
N THR A 192 -15.69 -3.94 -10.12
CA THR A 192 -16.67 -4.27 -11.16
C THR A 192 -16.84 -5.78 -11.24
N ARG A 193 -18.06 -6.28 -11.06
CA ARG A 193 -18.38 -7.69 -11.29
C ARG A 193 -18.31 -7.97 -12.79
N LEU A 194 -17.58 -9.02 -13.18
CA LEU A 194 -17.53 -9.48 -14.57
C LEU A 194 -18.60 -10.56 -14.79
N GLN A 195 -19.23 -10.52 -15.97
CA GLN A 195 -20.22 -11.52 -16.42
C GLN A 195 -19.55 -12.80 -16.90
#